data_AF-A0A2V8L6I3-F1
#
_entry.id   AF-A0A2V8L6I3-F1
#
_cell.length_a   1.000
_cell.length_b   1.000
_cell.length_c   1.000
_cell.angle_alpha   90.00
_cell.angle_beta   90.00
_cell.angle_gamma   90.00
#
_symmetry.space_group_name_H-M   'P 1'
#
loop_
_entity.id
_entity.type
_entity.pdbx_description
1 polymer ?
#
loop_
_entity_poly.entity_id
_entity_poly.type
_entity_poly.pdbx_seq_one_letter_code
_entity_poly.pdbx_strand_id
1 'polypeptide(L)'
;MFGLGATVAGVGIGALIMGTAGPWGWILSIAGVLICGGAVKLHFAQKERSEAKPNIELVEIKGAKWSPHESDEKFYFAQIWFRNSPITPGHESVARDVTAQATLTNASEGRTIVFTALWAITSASDHMEPVNTKSAIDILPNGTYAKLNLVLKYVGDRSAYAYTAENFAGDQSGKNLHYSIPPGEYAVRLLLRGIGVSKEFRFVLNNPGARHHTFTIDAVSPEL
;
A
#
# COMPACT_ATOMS: atom_id res chain seq x y z
N MET A 1 16.43 13.35 24.64
CA MET A 1 16.33 14.80 24.91
C MET A 1 17.25 15.55 23.96
N PHE A 2 16.76 15.86 22.78
CA PHE A 2 17.28 16.84 21.81
C PHE A 2 16.02 17.23 21.03
N GLY A 3 15.68 18.48 20.73
CA GLY A 3 16.37 19.75 20.75
C GLY A 3 15.63 20.53 19.66
N LEU A 4 14.78 21.48 20.04
CA LEU A 4 14.02 22.30 19.09
C LEU A 4 14.35 23.75 19.37
N GLY A 5 15.40 24.21 18.69
CA GLY A 5 15.64 25.61 18.44
C GLY A 5 14.50 26.18 17.60
N ALA A 6 13.47 26.66 18.29
CA ALA A 6 12.51 27.60 17.76
C ALA A 6 12.82 28.97 18.35
N THR A 7 14.02 29.51 18.07
CA THR A 7 14.32 30.91 18.37
C THR A 7 13.75 31.73 17.22
N VAL A 8 12.45 31.97 17.31
CA VAL A 8 11.73 33.19 16.97
C VAL A 8 12.55 34.15 16.08
N ALA A 9 12.43 34.02 14.75
CA ALA A 9 12.69 35.12 13.82
C ALA A 9 11.52 36.13 13.91
N GLY A 10 11.21 36.57 15.12
CA GLY A 10 10.20 37.57 15.47
C GLY A 10 10.79 38.96 15.73
N VAL A 11 12.07 39.17 15.44
CA VAL A 11 12.75 40.44 15.68
C VAL A 11 13.49 40.87 14.42
N GLY A 12 12.72 41.27 13.40
CA GLY A 12 13.28 41.80 12.15
C GLY A 12 12.36 42.73 11.36
N ILE A 13 11.10 42.91 11.79
CA ILE A 13 10.17 43.84 11.15
C ILE A 13 9.97 45.11 12.00
N GLY A 14 10.23 45.06 13.31
CA GLY A 14 10.17 46.24 14.18
C GLY A 14 11.32 47.25 13.96
N ALA A 15 12.46 46.81 13.43
CA ALA A 15 13.65 47.66 13.29
C ALA A 15 13.74 48.42 11.95
N LEU A 16 12.83 48.16 10.99
CA LEU A 16 12.78 48.90 9.72
C LEU A 16 11.59 49.87 9.63
N ILE A 17 10.93 50.18 10.75
CA ILE A 17 9.79 51.11 10.80
C ILE A 17 10.14 52.43 11.52
N MET A 18 11.34 52.57 12.12
CA MET A 18 11.75 53.82 12.76
C MET A 18 12.30 54.89 11.79
N GLY A 19 12.30 54.64 10.47
CA GLY A 19 12.94 55.53 9.49
C GLY A 19 12.00 56.38 8.60
N THR A 20 10.71 56.08 8.49
CA THR A 20 9.84 56.78 7.54
C THR A 20 8.43 57.00 8.10
N ALA A 21 8.29 57.99 8.98
CA ALA A 21 7.00 58.56 9.37
C ALA A 21 6.44 59.42 8.23
N GLY A 22 5.98 58.76 7.17
CA GLY A 22 5.18 59.35 6.10
C GLY A 22 3.78 58.72 6.06
N PRO A 23 2.80 59.33 5.38
CA PRO A 23 1.40 58.89 5.34
C PRO A 23 1.18 57.51 4.68
N TRP A 24 2.24 56.79 4.33
CA TRP A 24 2.23 55.47 3.67
C TRP A 24 2.77 54.33 4.57
N GLY A 25 3.36 54.63 5.73
CA GLY A 25 3.98 53.62 6.61
C GLY A 25 2.99 52.62 7.23
N TRP A 26 1.74 53.04 7.41
CA TRP A 26 0.66 52.16 7.89
C TRP A 26 0.19 51.19 6.79
N ILE A 27 0.21 51.60 5.51
CA ILE A 27 -0.15 50.75 4.36
C ILE A 27 0.87 49.61 4.20
N LEU A 28 2.17 49.92 4.33
CA LEU A 28 3.23 48.91 4.27
C LEU A 28 3.15 47.92 5.44
N SER A 29 2.78 48.40 6.63
CA SER A 29 2.55 47.53 7.80
C SER A 29 1.37 46.57 7.60
N ILE A 30 0.25 47.04 7.03
CA ILE A 30 -0.91 46.21 6.74
C ILE A 30 -0.59 45.18 5.64
N ALA A 31 0.11 45.59 4.58
CA ALA A 31 0.54 44.68 3.52
C ALA A 31 1.46 43.57 4.05
N GLY A 32 2.41 43.91 4.94
CA GLY A 32 3.29 42.93 5.59
C GLY A 32 2.53 41.91 6.45
N VAL A 33 1.56 42.37 7.24
CA VAL A 33 0.71 41.47 8.06
C VAL A 33 -0.14 40.55 7.19
N LEU A 34 -0.70 41.05 6.07
CA LEU A 34 -1.48 40.24 5.14
C LEU A 34 -0.63 39.19 4.41
N ILE A 35 0.59 39.55 3.98
CA ILE A 35 1.51 38.64 3.30
C ILE A 35 2.00 37.54 4.27
N CYS A 36 2.43 37.92 5.48
CA CYS A 36 2.86 36.97 6.50
C CYS A 36 1.70 36.06 6.95
N GLY A 37 0.50 36.62 7.16
CA GLY A 37 -0.70 35.84 7.50
C GLY A 37 -1.09 34.85 6.39
N GLY A 38 -0.98 35.26 5.12
CA GLY A 38 -1.22 34.40 3.96
C GLY A 38 -0.21 33.26 3.85
N ALA A 39 1.09 33.55 4.03
CA ALA A 39 2.15 32.54 4.00
C ALA A 39 2.01 31.51 5.14
N VAL A 40 1.65 31.96 6.34
CA VAL A 40 1.41 31.08 7.49
C VAL A 40 0.19 30.17 7.23
N LYS A 41 -0.93 30.71 6.74
CA LYS A 41 -2.10 29.91 6.36
C LYS A 41 -1.77 28.89 5.27
N LEU A 42 -0.99 29.27 4.27
CA LEU A 42 -0.56 28.37 3.21
C LEU A 42 0.32 27.24 3.75
N HIS A 43 1.26 27.55 4.64
CA HIS A 43 2.11 26.55 5.28
C HIS A 43 1.31 25.56 6.13
N PHE A 44 0.34 26.04 6.93
CA PHE A 44 -0.55 25.17 7.69
C PHE A 44 -1.45 24.32 6.79
N ALA A 45 -2.03 24.90 5.73
CA ALA A 45 -2.84 24.15 4.78
C ALA A 45 -2.02 23.08 4.01
N GLN A 46 -0.76 23.37 3.68
CA GLN A 46 0.15 22.39 3.08
C GLN A 46 0.51 21.27 4.06
N LYS A 47 0.73 21.61 5.33
CA LYS A 47 1.01 20.65 6.39
C LYS A 47 -0.18 19.73 6.63
N GLU A 48 -1.38 20.28 6.82
CA GLU A 48 -2.62 19.51 6.98
C GLU A 48 -2.88 18.59 5.77
N ARG A 49 -2.69 19.09 4.54
CA ARG A 49 -2.80 18.25 3.33
C ARG A 49 -1.76 17.15 3.28
N SER A 50 -0.55 17.37 3.78
CA SER A 50 0.49 16.34 3.82
C SER A 50 0.18 15.28 4.86
N GLU A 51 -0.34 15.66 6.02
CA GLU A 51 -0.74 14.76 7.11
C GLU A 51 -2.03 13.99 6.78
N ALA A 52 -2.85 14.53 5.88
CA ALA A 52 -4.05 13.89 5.36
C ALA A 52 -3.80 12.93 4.18
N LYS A 53 -2.57 12.74 3.71
CA LYS A 53 -2.30 11.79 2.61
C LYS A 53 -2.52 10.34 3.03
N PRO A 54 -2.94 9.46 2.12
CA PRO A 54 -3.02 8.03 2.40
C PRO A 54 -1.65 7.48 2.83
N ASN A 55 -1.64 6.60 3.83
CA ASN A 55 -0.44 5.92 4.28
C ASN A 55 -0.73 4.42 4.36
N ILE A 56 -0.40 3.70 3.29
CA ILE A 56 -0.62 2.26 3.22
C ILE A 56 0.50 1.52 3.95
N GLU A 57 0.12 0.65 4.88
CA GLU A 57 1.01 -0.17 5.68
C GLU A 57 0.70 -1.64 5.40
N LEU A 58 1.74 -2.45 5.23
CA LEU A 58 1.61 -3.90 5.22
C LEU A 58 1.50 -4.35 6.67
N VAL A 59 0.36 -4.95 7.01
CA VAL A 59 0.06 -5.40 8.38
C VAL A 59 0.52 -6.83 8.57
N GLU A 60 0.16 -7.70 7.64
CA GLU A 60 0.41 -9.13 7.75
C GLU A 60 0.36 -9.81 6.39
N ILE A 61 1.04 -10.96 6.27
CA ILE A 61 0.86 -11.89 5.16
C ILE A 61 0.47 -13.24 5.72
N LYS A 62 -0.69 -13.75 5.29
CA LYS A 62 -1.30 -14.98 5.82
C LYS A 62 -1.51 -16.01 4.72
N GLY A 63 -1.20 -17.26 5.03
CA GLY A 63 -1.68 -18.41 4.26
C GLY A 63 -3.08 -18.80 4.74
N ALA A 64 -4.06 -18.81 3.84
CA ALA A 64 -5.43 -19.24 4.11
C ALA A 64 -5.67 -20.61 3.48
N LYS A 65 -6.29 -21.53 4.22
CA LYS A 65 -6.91 -22.71 3.61
C LYS A 65 -8.30 -22.32 3.14
N TRP A 66 -8.64 -22.64 1.89
CA TRP A 66 -10.01 -22.54 1.41
C TRP A 66 -10.41 -23.81 0.67
N SER A 67 -11.66 -24.19 0.87
CA SER A 67 -12.28 -25.33 0.22
C SER A 67 -13.57 -24.80 -0.39
N PRO A 68 -13.71 -24.77 -1.72
CA PRO A 68 -15.00 -24.52 -2.34
C PRO A 68 -15.98 -25.56 -1.79
N HIS A 69 -17.21 -25.15 -1.47
CA HIS A 69 -18.22 -26.04 -0.91
C HIS A 69 -18.67 -27.14 -1.90
N GLU A 70 -18.33 -26.98 -3.19
CA GLU A 70 -18.75 -27.81 -4.34
C GLU A 70 -17.57 -28.48 -5.08
N SER A 71 -16.35 -28.42 -4.54
CA SER A 71 -15.19 -29.06 -5.16
C SER A 71 -14.38 -29.86 -4.14
N ASP A 72 -13.97 -31.06 -4.55
CA ASP A 72 -13.04 -31.89 -3.79
C ASP A 72 -11.62 -31.29 -3.74
N GLU A 73 -11.32 -30.32 -4.61
CA GLU A 73 -10.03 -29.66 -4.65
C GLU A 73 -9.90 -28.61 -3.55
N LYS A 74 -9.08 -28.94 -2.55
CA LYS A 74 -8.65 -28.02 -1.49
C LYS A 74 -7.46 -27.22 -1.98
N PHE A 75 -7.46 -25.92 -1.74
CA PHE A 75 -6.29 -25.09 -2.01
C PHE A 75 -5.99 -24.13 -0.87
N TYR A 76 -4.78 -23.62 -0.93
CA TYR A 76 -4.25 -22.61 -0.04
C TYR A 76 -3.93 -21.39 -0.86
N PHE A 77 -4.12 -20.20 -0.31
CA PHE A 77 -3.67 -18.98 -0.96
C PHE A 77 -2.91 -18.10 0.02
N ALA A 78 -1.96 -17.34 -0.50
CA ALA A 78 -1.29 -16.29 0.26
C ALA A 78 -2.06 -14.98 0.07
N GLN A 79 -2.48 -14.39 1.18
CA GLN A 79 -3.18 -13.11 1.20
C GLN A 79 -2.36 -12.09 1.98
N ILE A 80 -2.22 -10.89 1.42
CA ILE A 80 -1.51 -9.77 2.04
C ILE A 80 -2.53 -8.77 2.55
N TRP A 81 -2.38 -8.36 3.80
CA TRP A 81 -3.31 -7.48 4.50
C TRP A 81 -2.67 -6.11 4.64
N PHE A 82 -3.38 -5.11 4.14
CA PHE A 82 -2.96 -3.71 4.20
C PHE A 82 -3.91 -2.90 5.06
N ARG A 83 -3.37 -1.86 5.68
CA ARG A 83 -4.14 -0.83 6.38
C ARG A 83 -3.77 0.55 5.84
N ASN A 84 -4.74 1.44 5.76
CA ASN A 84 -4.48 2.85 5.50
C ASN A 84 -4.52 3.63 6.82
N SER A 85 -3.35 4.08 7.27
CA SER A 85 -3.10 4.71 8.57
C SER A 85 -2.54 6.13 8.40
N PRO A 86 -3.31 7.09 7.83
CA PRO A 86 -2.86 8.48 7.69
C PRO A 86 -2.69 9.14 9.07
N ILE A 87 -1.90 10.22 9.14
CA ILE A 87 -1.70 10.98 10.39
C ILE A 87 -3.00 11.70 10.78
N THR A 88 -3.69 12.29 9.80
CA THR A 88 -4.99 12.95 9.99
C THR A 88 -6.03 12.32 9.06
N PRO A 89 -6.94 11.48 9.55
CA PRO A 89 -7.96 10.86 8.72
C PRO A 89 -8.94 11.88 8.11
N GLY A 90 -9.13 11.82 6.80
CA GLY A 90 -10.11 12.63 6.08
C GLY A 90 -10.42 12.08 4.68
N HIS A 91 -11.24 12.81 3.91
CA HIS A 91 -11.61 12.42 2.55
C HIS A 91 -10.41 12.35 1.59
N GLU A 92 -9.41 13.22 1.81
CA GLU A 92 -8.14 13.21 1.06
C GLU A 92 -7.23 12.03 1.43
N SER A 93 -7.51 11.35 2.56
CA SER A 93 -6.74 10.20 3.02
C SER A 93 -7.19 8.88 2.41
N VAL A 94 -8.27 8.88 1.64
CA VAL A 94 -8.69 7.67 0.90
C VAL A 94 -7.71 7.42 -0.23
N ALA A 95 -7.06 6.26 -0.22
CA ALA A 95 -6.32 5.78 -1.38
C ALA A 95 -7.32 5.24 -2.40
N ARG A 96 -7.34 5.80 -3.62
CA ARG A 96 -8.34 5.41 -4.63
C ARG A 96 -7.76 4.64 -5.79
N ASP A 97 -8.57 3.78 -6.38
CA ASP A 97 -8.22 2.98 -7.56
C ASP A 97 -6.87 2.26 -7.40
N VAL A 98 -6.62 1.72 -6.21
CA VAL A 98 -5.35 1.10 -5.88
C VAL A 98 -5.24 -0.25 -6.58
N THR A 99 -4.24 -0.38 -7.43
CA THR A 99 -3.84 -1.61 -8.13
C THR A 99 -2.59 -2.20 -7.49
N ALA A 100 -2.37 -3.50 -7.69
CA ALA A 100 -1.23 -4.22 -7.13
C ALA A 100 -0.51 -5.04 -8.20
N GLN A 101 0.72 -4.65 -8.55
CA GLN A 101 1.58 -5.42 -9.45
C GLN A 101 2.61 -6.21 -8.65
N ALA A 102 2.64 -7.52 -8.83
CA ALA A 102 3.63 -8.40 -8.22
C ALA A 102 4.68 -8.82 -9.25
N THR A 103 5.93 -8.84 -8.82
CA THR A 103 7.06 -9.43 -9.56
C THR A 103 7.74 -10.45 -8.66
N LEU A 104 7.75 -11.71 -9.08
CA LEU A 104 8.39 -12.82 -8.40
C LEU A 104 9.65 -13.20 -9.16
N THR A 105 10.81 -13.20 -8.51
CA THR A 105 12.09 -13.55 -9.13
C THR A 105 12.73 -14.71 -8.37
N ASN A 106 12.99 -15.81 -9.07
CA ASN A 106 13.79 -16.93 -8.58
C ASN A 106 15.20 -16.80 -9.16
N ALA A 107 16.16 -16.39 -8.32
CA ALA A 107 17.54 -16.16 -8.73
C ALA A 107 18.24 -17.46 -9.18
N SER A 108 17.92 -18.59 -8.55
CA SER A 108 18.51 -19.89 -8.84
C SER A 108 18.13 -20.42 -10.22
N GLU A 109 16.92 -20.10 -10.69
CA GLU A 109 16.39 -20.55 -11.99
C GLU A 109 16.40 -19.44 -13.06
N GLY A 110 16.79 -18.21 -12.71
CA GLY A 110 16.74 -17.05 -13.62
C GLY A 110 15.31 -16.71 -14.09
N ARG A 111 14.29 -17.10 -13.34
CA ARG A 111 12.89 -16.97 -13.73
C ARG A 111 12.25 -15.74 -13.07
N THR A 112 11.56 -14.94 -13.88
CA THR A 112 10.75 -13.81 -13.41
C THR A 112 9.29 -13.97 -13.86
N ILE A 113 8.35 -13.76 -12.94
CA ILE A 113 6.91 -13.80 -13.19
C ILE A 113 6.33 -12.44 -12.77
N VAL A 114 5.62 -11.79 -13.68
CA VAL A 114 5.00 -10.47 -13.43
C VAL A 114 3.49 -10.58 -13.67
N PHE A 115 2.69 -10.10 -12.73
CA PHE A 115 1.24 -10.12 -12.85
C PHE A 115 0.57 -9.04 -12.00
N THR A 116 -0.68 -8.72 -12.33
CA THR A 116 -1.54 -7.88 -11.50
C THR A 116 -2.33 -8.78 -10.56
N ALA A 117 -2.08 -8.66 -9.26
CA ALA A 117 -2.79 -9.40 -8.23
C ALA A 117 -4.21 -8.85 -8.02
N LEU A 118 -5.10 -9.67 -7.46
CA LEU A 118 -6.49 -9.27 -7.27
C LEU A 118 -6.81 -9.03 -5.78
N TRP A 119 -7.55 -7.97 -5.53
CA TRP A 119 -8.08 -7.61 -4.22
C TRP A 119 -9.30 -8.47 -3.90
N ALA A 120 -9.39 -8.99 -2.68
CA ALA A 120 -10.60 -9.59 -2.16
C ALA A 120 -11.58 -8.51 -1.69
N ILE A 121 -12.83 -8.60 -2.16
CA ILE A 121 -13.92 -7.71 -1.77
C ILE A 121 -14.68 -8.36 -0.63
N THR A 122 -14.31 -8.01 0.61
CA THR A 122 -14.98 -8.52 1.81
C THR A 122 -15.01 -7.46 2.90
N SER A 123 -16.11 -7.40 3.65
CA SER A 123 -16.26 -6.57 4.85
C SER A 123 -15.87 -7.33 6.13
N ALA A 124 -15.69 -8.65 6.06
CA ALA A 124 -15.32 -9.45 7.20
C ALA A 124 -13.84 -9.24 7.55
N SER A 125 -13.57 -8.86 8.79
CA SER A 125 -12.22 -8.54 9.27
C SER A 125 -11.31 -9.77 9.31
N ASP A 126 -11.86 -10.95 9.59
CA ASP A 126 -11.17 -12.22 9.79
C ASP A 126 -11.39 -13.26 8.67
N HIS A 127 -12.48 -13.17 7.90
CA HIS A 127 -12.72 -14.12 6.81
C HIS A 127 -11.79 -13.92 5.61
N MET A 128 -11.36 -15.05 5.04
CA MET A 128 -10.52 -15.14 3.87
C MET A 128 -11.31 -15.88 2.78
N GLU A 129 -11.99 -15.13 1.92
CA GLU A 129 -12.81 -15.69 0.83
C GLU A 129 -12.33 -15.15 -0.54
N PRO A 130 -12.07 -16.02 -1.52
CA PRO A 130 -11.64 -15.61 -2.86
C PRO A 130 -12.80 -15.29 -3.81
N VAL A 131 -14.06 -15.34 -3.35
CA VAL A 131 -15.24 -15.46 -4.23
C VAL A 131 -15.65 -14.14 -4.89
N ASN A 132 -15.19 -13.00 -4.39
CA ASN A 132 -15.40 -11.69 -5.02
C ASN A 132 -14.07 -10.93 -5.07
N THR A 133 -13.57 -10.64 -6.27
CA THR A 133 -12.29 -9.97 -6.45
C THR A 133 -12.33 -8.82 -7.46
N LYS A 134 -11.41 -7.86 -7.30
CA LYS A 134 -11.23 -6.73 -8.24
C LYS A 134 -9.75 -6.45 -8.47
N SER A 135 -9.44 -5.89 -9.64
CA SER A 135 -8.09 -5.43 -9.98
C SER A 135 -7.72 -4.10 -9.31
N ALA A 136 -8.71 -3.28 -8.95
CA ALA A 136 -8.54 -2.01 -8.26
C ALA A 136 -9.60 -1.81 -7.17
N ILE A 137 -9.21 -1.21 -6.04
CA ILE A 137 -10.11 -0.87 -4.93
C ILE A 137 -9.75 0.48 -4.30
N ASP A 138 -10.71 1.05 -3.57
CA ASP A 138 -10.41 2.13 -2.64
C ASP A 138 -10.04 1.55 -1.27
N ILE A 139 -8.99 2.09 -0.64
CA ILE A 139 -8.56 1.70 0.71
C ILE A 139 -8.87 2.85 1.67
N LEU A 140 -9.88 2.63 2.51
CA LEU A 140 -10.42 3.63 3.43
C LEU A 140 -9.51 3.82 4.66
N PRO A 141 -9.37 5.05 5.20
CA PRO A 141 -8.60 5.36 6.41
C PRO A 141 -9.40 5.08 7.70
N ASN A 142 -10.22 4.02 7.72
CA ASN A 142 -11.16 3.70 8.82
C ASN A 142 -10.71 2.49 9.65
N GLY A 143 -9.50 1.99 9.42
CA GLY A 143 -8.94 0.84 10.12
C GLY A 143 -9.36 -0.52 9.57
N THR A 144 -10.22 -0.61 8.55
CA THR A 144 -10.55 -1.86 7.85
C THR A 144 -9.37 -2.33 7.00
N TYR A 145 -9.13 -3.64 6.96
CA TYR A 145 -8.05 -4.22 6.16
C TYR A 145 -8.45 -4.36 4.69
N ALA A 146 -7.59 -3.89 3.79
CA ALA A 146 -7.61 -4.26 2.39
C ALA A 146 -6.82 -5.56 2.19
N LYS A 147 -7.44 -6.54 1.53
CA LYS A 147 -6.91 -7.90 1.41
C LYS A 147 -6.55 -8.19 -0.04
N LEU A 148 -5.30 -8.53 -0.32
CA LEU A 148 -4.80 -8.84 -1.66
C LEU A 148 -4.49 -10.34 -1.78
N ASN A 149 -5.12 -11.03 -2.72
CA ASN A 149 -4.80 -12.42 -3.05
C ASN A 149 -3.59 -12.44 -3.99
N LEU A 150 -2.48 -13.04 -3.57
CA LEU A 150 -1.23 -13.04 -4.33
C LEU A 150 -1.04 -14.31 -5.14
N VAL A 151 -1.10 -15.47 -4.49
CA VAL A 151 -0.86 -16.79 -5.08
C VAL A 151 -1.81 -17.83 -4.52
N LEU A 152 -2.09 -18.87 -5.30
CA LEU A 152 -2.89 -20.03 -4.93
C LEU A 152 -2.09 -21.32 -5.14
N LYS A 153 -2.32 -22.33 -4.31
CA LYS A 153 -1.65 -23.63 -4.34
C LYS A 153 -2.63 -24.73 -3.99
N TYR A 154 -2.83 -25.66 -4.91
CA TYR A 154 -3.66 -26.83 -4.68
C TYR A 154 -2.97 -27.85 -3.77
N VAL A 155 -3.76 -28.55 -2.98
CA VAL A 155 -3.27 -29.67 -2.15
C VAL A 155 -2.73 -30.77 -3.07
N GLY A 156 -1.48 -31.17 -2.85
CA GLY A 156 -0.80 -32.19 -3.65
C GLY A 156 0.00 -31.64 -4.83
N ASP A 157 -0.28 -30.42 -5.28
CA ASP A 157 0.45 -29.81 -6.39
C ASP A 157 1.88 -29.43 -5.98
N ARG A 158 2.83 -29.64 -6.88
CA ARG A 158 4.20 -29.13 -6.72
C ARG A 158 4.25 -27.62 -6.95
N SER A 159 3.58 -27.13 -7.97
CA SER A 159 3.56 -25.71 -8.28
C SER A 159 2.50 -24.96 -7.46
N ALA A 160 2.68 -23.66 -7.37
CA ALA A 160 1.64 -22.69 -7.07
C ALA A 160 1.29 -21.92 -8.36
N TYR A 161 0.31 -21.03 -8.30
CA TYR A 161 -0.13 -20.23 -9.43
C TYR A 161 -0.42 -18.80 -8.96
N ALA A 162 -0.16 -17.81 -9.82
CA ALA A 162 -0.49 -16.42 -9.50
C ALA A 162 -2.01 -16.22 -9.39
N TYR A 163 -2.46 -15.48 -8.39
CA TYR A 163 -3.88 -15.14 -8.27
C TYR A 163 -4.17 -13.86 -9.07
N THR A 164 -4.54 -14.04 -10.34
CA THR A 164 -4.69 -12.95 -11.33
C THR A 164 -5.87 -13.21 -12.26
N ALA A 165 -6.47 -12.17 -12.85
CA ALA A 165 -7.71 -12.31 -13.62
C ALA A 165 -7.51 -13.18 -14.87
N GLU A 166 -6.35 -13.02 -15.51
CA GLU A 166 -5.91 -13.76 -16.68
C GLU A 166 -5.80 -15.28 -16.42
N ASN A 167 -5.53 -15.65 -15.16
CA ASN A 167 -5.46 -17.05 -14.77
C ASN A 167 -6.86 -17.68 -14.71
N PHE A 168 -7.86 -16.94 -14.24
CA PHE A 168 -9.25 -17.41 -14.17
C PHE A 168 -10.06 -17.21 -15.45
N ALA A 169 -9.59 -16.36 -16.37
CA ALA A 169 -10.26 -16.10 -17.64
C ALA A 169 -10.17 -17.27 -18.64
N GLY A 170 -9.08 -18.05 -18.59
CA GLY A 170 -8.84 -19.19 -19.49
C GLY A 170 -9.14 -20.56 -18.88
N ASP A 171 -9.02 -20.68 -17.56
CA ASP A 171 -9.25 -21.91 -16.80
C ASP A 171 -9.88 -21.53 -15.45
N GLN A 172 -11.11 -21.96 -15.20
CA GLN A 172 -11.81 -21.64 -13.95
C GLN A 172 -11.10 -22.23 -12.72
N SER A 173 -10.22 -23.22 -12.89
CA SER A 173 -9.37 -23.73 -11.81
C SER A 173 -8.21 -22.78 -11.47
N GLY A 174 -7.90 -21.76 -12.28
CA GLY A 174 -6.76 -20.89 -12.03
C GLY A 174 -5.42 -21.64 -12.06
N LYS A 175 -5.30 -22.72 -12.84
CA LYS A 175 -4.07 -23.50 -13.05
C LYS A 175 -3.36 -23.15 -14.37
N ASN A 176 -3.29 -21.88 -14.75
CA ASN A 176 -2.59 -21.46 -15.96
C ASN A 176 -1.07 -21.63 -15.83
N LEU A 177 -0.49 -22.43 -16.73
CA LEU A 177 0.94 -22.73 -16.76
C LEU A 177 1.83 -21.50 -16.95
N HIS A 178 1.34 -20.46 -17.65
CA HIS A 178 2.07 -19.21 -17.83
C HIS A 178 2.37 -18.53 -16.49
N TYR A 179 1.44 -18.65 -15.54
CA TYR A 179 1.54 -18.09 -14.19
C TYR A 179 1.91 -19.15 -13.13
N SER A 180 2.42 -20.30 -13.57
CA SER A 180 2.88 -21.34 -12.65
C SER A 180 4.15 -20.90 -11.93
N ILE A 181 4.20 -21.17 -10.63
CA ILE A 181 5.30 -20.86 -9.72
C ILE A 181 5.83 -22.21 -9.22
N PRO A 182 6.88 -22.78 -9.84
CA PRO A 182 7.50 -24.02 -9.40
C PRO A 182 8.02 -23.97 -7.95
N PRO A 183 8.34 -25.13 -7.35
CA PRO A 183 8.98 -25.17 -6.04
C PRO A 183 10.26 -24.34 -6.01
N GLY A 184 10.50 -23.61 -4.93
CA GLY A 184 11.67 -22.76 -4.77
C GLY A 184 11.38 -21.46 -4.02
N GLU A 185 12.42 -20.68 -3.85
CA GLU A 185 12.39 -19.40 -3.17
C GLU A 185 12.32 -18.24 -4.19
N TYR A 186 11.41 -17.29 -3.94
CA TYR A 186 11.17 -16.16 -4.81
C TYR A 186 11.27 -14.85 -4.04
N ALA A 187 12.12 -13.94 -4.53
CA ALA A 187 12.08 -12.55 -4.11
C ALA A 187 10.83 -11.90 -4.73
N VAL A 188 9.94 -11.39 -3.87
CA VAL A 188 8.72 -10.71 -4.27
C VAL A 188 8.90 -9.20 -4.16
N ARG A 189 8.61 -8.50 -5.25
CA ARG A 189 8.42 -7.05 -5.28
C ARG A 189 6.96 -6.77 -5.57
N LEU A 190 6.28 -6.12 -4.64
CA LEU A 190 4.88 -5.75 -4.75
C LEU A 190 4.74 -4.23 -4.83
N LEU A 191 4.25 -3.73 -5.96
CA LEU A 191 4.07 -2.32 -6.21
C LEU A 191 2.58 -1.96 -6.17
N LEU A 192 2.21 -1.11 -5.21
CA LEU A 192 0.87 -0.53 -5.11
C LEU A 192 0.84 0.84 -5.79
N ARG A 193 -0.11 1.04 -6.70
CA ARG A 193 -0.32 2.31 -7.41
C ARG A 193 -1.78 2.70 -7.41
N GLY A 194 -2.06 3.96 -7.11
CA GLY A 194 -3.39 4.55 -7.17
C GLY A 194 -3.32 6.05 -6.87
N ILE A 195 -4.48 6.69 -6.74
CA ILE A 195 -4.54 8.10 -6.36
C ILE A 195 -4.10 8.23 -4.90
N GLY A 196 -3.02 8.98 -4.67
CA GLY A 196 -2.43 9.18 -3.35
C GLY A 196 -1.58 8.00 -2.84
N VAL A 197 -1.33 6.98 -3.68
CA VAL A 197 -0.52 5.81 -3.31
C VAL A 197 0.49 5.47 -4.40
N SER A 198 1.76 5.40 -4.00
CA SER A 198 2.85 4.80 -4.76
C SER A 198 3.81 4.17 -3.76
N LYS A 199 3.59 2.89 -3.41
CA LYS A 199 4.38 2.18 -2.39
C LYS A 199 4.88 0.85 -2.92
N GLU A 200 6.07 0.47 -2.46
CA GLU A 200 6.70 -0.80 -2.79
C GLU A 200 6.93 -1.61 -1.52
N PHE A 201 6.58 -2.90 -1.56
CA PHE A 201 6.83 -3.86 -0.51
C PHE A 201 7.70 -4.99 -1.05
N ARG A 202 8.66 -5.45 -0.25
CA ARG A 202 9.55 -6.56 -0.60
C ARG A 202 9.50 -7.63 0.47
N PHE A 203 9.39 -8.87 0.02
CA PHE A 203 9.41 -10.06 0.88
C PHE A 203 9.80 -11.31 0.11
N VAL A 204 10.07 -12.40 0.82
CA VAL A 204 10.39 -13.69 0.20
C VAL A 204 9.15 -14.59 0.23
N LEU A 205 8.89 -15.28 -0.87
CA LEU A 205 7.85 -16.30 -0.98
C LEU A 205 8.53 -17.65 -1.27
N ASN A 206 8.35 -18.62 -0.37
CA ASN A 206 8.82 -19.99 -0.59
C ASN A 206 7.65 -20.90 -1.03
N ASN A 207 7.77 -21.53 -2.19
CA ASN A 207 6.90 -22.64 -2.58
C ASN A 207 7.58 -23.98 -2.22
N PRO A 208 7.08 -24.70 -1.19
CA PRO A 208 7.71 -25.91 -0.67
C PRO A 208 7.46 -27.17 -1.51
N GLY A 209 6.76 -27.07 -2.64
CA GLY A 209 6.41 -28.22 -3.47
C GLY A 209 5.22 -29.01 -2.94
N ALA A 210 5.15 -30.32 -3.24
CA ALA A 210 3.98 -31.14 -2.95
C ALA A 210 3.83 -31.54 -1.46
N ARG A 211 4.91 -31.44 -0.67
CA ARG A 211 4.96 -31.95 0.71
C ARG A 211 4.35 -31.01 1.75
N HIS A 212 4.22 -29.72 1.42
CA HIS A 212 3.65 -28.73 2.32
C HIS A 212 2.66 -27.87 1.55
N HIS A 213 1.53 -27.56 2.18
CA HIS A 213 0.44 -26.85 1.52
C HIS A 213 0.49 -25.34 1.76
N THR A 214 1.29 -24.90 2.73
CA THR A 214 1.40 -23.49 3.13
C THR A 214 2.70 -22.88 2.64
N PHE A 215 2.61 -21.65 2.15
CA PHE A 215 3.79 -20.85 1.84
C PHE A 215 4.46 -20.37 3.12
N THR A 216 5.79 -20.30 3.12
CA THR A 216 6.54 -19.56 4.13
C THR A 216 6.92 -18.21 3.54
N ILE A 217 6.74 -17.16 4.34
CA ILE A 217 6.99 -15.78 3.92
C ILE A 217 7.90 -15.14 4.94
N ASP A 218 9.14 -14.90 4.51
CA ASP A 218 10.19 -14.39 5.37
C ASP A 218 10.57 -12.96 4.93
N ALA A 219 10.74 -12.10 5.94
CA ALA A 219 11.14 -10.69 5.87
C ALA A 219 10.22 -9.76 5.06
N VAL A 220 9.44 -8.93 5.74
CA VAL A 220 8.88 -7.71 5.12
C VAL A 220 9.89 -6.58 5.40
N SER A 221 10.58 -6.08 4.38
CA SER A 221 11.28 -4.79 4.51
C SER A 221 10.31 -3.69 4.08
N PRO A 222 9.78 -2.88 5.02
CA PRO A 222 9.16 -1.63 4.65
C PRO A 222 10.31 -0.69 4.25
N GLU A 223 10.47 -0.47 2.94
CA GLU A 223 11.27 0.60 2.36
C GLU A 223 12.80 0.35 2.31
N LEU A 224 13.37 0.56 1.12
CA LEU A 224 14.72 1.11 0.90
C LEU A 224 14.52 2.52 0.35
#